data_AF-A0A838UPS5-F1
#
_entry.id   AF-A0A838UPS5-F1
#
_cell.length_a   1.000
_cell.length_b   1.000
_cell.length_c   1.000
_cell.angle_alpha   90.00
_cell.angle_beta   90.00
_cell.angle_gamma   90.00
#
_symmetry.space_group_name_H-M   'P 1'
#
loop_
_entity.id
_entity.type
_entity.pdbx_description
1 polymer ?
#
loop_
_entity_poly.entity_id
_entity_poly.type
_entity_poly.pdbx_seq_one_letter_code
_entity_poly.pdbx_strand_id
1 'polypeptide(L)'
;PFNPHFVMDIGAAYLVAAGGLAWRASRPGAGQGALAAACAFLGLHALIHLFDAATGRHAAADLTRDFVGVFVPALIAAWVAWPSRRRSKG
;
A
#
# COMPACT_ATOMS: atom_id res chain seq x y z
N PRO A 1 12.60 17.83 -11.54
CA PRO A 1 11.50 18.77 -11.89
C PRO A 1 10.17 18.11 -11.53
N PHE A 2 9.15 18.90 -11.17
CA PHE A 2 7.80 18.38 -10.94
C PHE A 2 7.19 17.81 -12.23
N ASN A 3 6.52 16.66 -12.14
CA ASN A 3 5.84 16.02 -13.27
C ASN A 3 4.35 15.78 -12.91
N PRO A 4 3.43 16.65 -13.39
CA PRO A 4 2.00 16.53 -13.07
C PRO A 4 1.37 15.23 -13.56
N HIS A 5 1.79 14.73 -14.72
CA HIS A 5 1.25 13.50 -15.29
C HIS A 5 1.57 12.29 -14.40
N PHE A 6 2.83 12.18 -13.96
CA PHE A 6 3.26 11.13 -13.02
C PHE A 6 2.46 11.16 -11.72
N VAL A 7 2.16 12.35 -11.18
CA VAL A 7 1.34 12.51 -9.96
C VAL A 7 -0.09 11.99 -10.18
N MET A 8 -0.68 12.25 -11.33
CA MET A 8 -2.02 11.74 -11.65
C MET A 8 -2.03 10.22 -11.82
N ASP A 9 -1.01 9.65 -12.48
CA ASP A 9 -0.91 8.22 -12.72
C ASP A 9 -0.73 7.44 -11.40
N ILE A 10 0.16 7.90 -10.52
CA ILE A 10 0.31 7.28 -9.21
C ILE A 10 -0.97 7.44 -8.38
N GLY A 11 -1.62 8.61 -8.44
CA GLY A 11 -2.91 8.85 -7.79
C GLY A 11 -4.00 7.86 -8.25
N ALA A 12 -4.06 7.58 -9.55
CA ALA A 12 -4.98 6.56 -10.09
C ALA A 12 -4.67 5.16 -9.53
N ALA A 13 -3.38 4.80 -9.42
CA ALA A 13 -2.98 3.52 -8.82
C ALA A 13 -3.38 3.41 -7.33
N TYR A 14 -3.26 4.50 -6.55
CA TYR A 14 -3.77 4.56 -5.18
C TYR A 14 -5.29 4.37 -5.10
N LEU A 15 -6.05 4.99 -6.00
CA LEU A 15 -7.50 4.83 -6.06
C LEU A 15 -7.91 3.39 -6.39
N VAL A 16 -7.19 2.74 -7.32
CA VAL A 16 -7.41 1.33 -7.65
C VAL A 16 -7.12 0.43 -6.44
N ALA A 17 -6.00 0.65 -5.75
CA ALA A 17 -5.65 -0.11 -4.56
C ALA A 17 -6.68 0.08 -3.43
N ALA A 18 -7.13 1.32 -3.19
CA ALA A 18 -8.18 1.63 -2.22
C ALA A 18 -9.51 0.94 -2.58
N GLY A 19 -9.89 0.95 -3.87
CA GLY A 19 -11.06 0.22 -4.35
C GLY A 19 -10.95 -1.29 -4.13
N GLY A 20 -9.76 -1.87 -4.33
CA GLY A 20 -9.50 -3.28 -4.05
C GLY A 20 -9.61 -3.63 -2.57
N LEU A 21 -9.08 -2.78 -1.68
CA LEU A 21 -9.24 -2.93 -0.23
C LEU A 21 -10.70 -2.79 0.21
N ALA A 22 -11.42 -1.79 -0.32
CA ALA A 22 -12.84 -1.60 -0.05
C ALA A 22 -13.66 -2.82 -0.52
N TRP A 23 -13.39 -3.35 -1.71
CA TRP A 23 -14.02 -4.59 -2.19
C TRP A 23 -13.74 -5.75 -1.24
N ARG A 24 -12.49 -5.94 -0.78
CA ARG A 24 -12.13 -6.99 0.18
C ARG A 24 -12.87 -6.83 1.51
N ALA A 25 -13.12 -5.61 1.97
CA ALA A 25 -13.91 -5.34 3.16
C ALA A 25 -15.39 -5.70 2.95
N SER A 26 -15.99 -5.33 1.81
CA SER A 26 -17.39 -5.60 1.50
C SER A 26 -17.68 -7.06 1.13
N ARG A 27 -16.72 -7.75 0.50
CA ARG A 27 -16.86 -9.14 0.03
C ARG A 27 -15.61 -9.97 0.37
N PRO A 28 -15.47 -10.43 1.63
CA PRO A 28 -14.25 -11.10 2.09
C PRO A 28 -13.82 -12.32 1.28
N GLY A 29 -14.76 -13.10 0.75
CA GLY A 29 -14.45 -14.28 -0.08
C GLY A 29 -13.99 -13.92 -1.49
N ALA A 30 -14.72 -13.02 -2.17
CA ALA A 30 -14.42 -12.66 -3.56
C ALA A 30 -13.27 -11.63 -3.69
N GLY A 31 -12.99 -10.86 -2.65
CA GLY A 31 -12.01 -9.77 -2.68
C GLY A 31 -10.57 -10.18 -2.43
N GLN A 32 -10.27 -11.47 -2.28
CA GLN A 32 -8.92 -11.91 -1.92
C GLN A 32 -7.88 -11.58 -3.00
N GLY A 33 -8.24 -11.71 -4.29
CA GLY A 33 -7.37 -11.31 -5.39
C GLY A 33 -7.11 -9.79 -5.43
N ALA A 34 -8.15 -8.99 -5.17
CA ALA A 34 -8.03 -7.53 -5.12
C ALA A 34 -7.13 -7.06 -3.96
N LEU A 35 -7.25 -7.71 -2.80
CA LEU A 35 -6.35 -7.50 -1.67
C LEU A 35 -4.90 -7.84 -2.04
N ALA A 36 -4.66 -8.98 -2.68
CA ALA A 36 -3.31 -9.37 -3.08
C ALA A 36 -2.68 -8.34 -4.05
N ALA A 37 -3.44 -7.86 -5.02
CA ALA A 37 -2.98 -6.82 -5.95
C ALA A 37 -2.69 -5.49 -5.24
N ALA A 38 -3.56 -5.06 -4.31
CA ALA A 38 -3.34 -3.84 -3.52
C ALA A 38 -2.07 -3.96 -2.64
N CYS A 39 -1.89 -5.09 -1.96
CA CYS A 39 -0.68 -5.36 -1.18
C CYS A 39 0.58 -5.36 -2.04
N ALA A 40 0.53 -5.97 -3.23
CA ALA A 40 1.67 -6.03 -4.13
C ALA A 40 2.08 -4.63 -4.60
N PHE A 41 1.13 -3.83 -5.09
CA PHE A 41 1.43 -2.47 -5.55
C PHE A 41 1.95 -1.59 -4.42
N LEU A 42 1.21 -1.48 -3.30
CA LEU A 42 1.58 -0.59 -2.20
C LEU A 42 2.88 -1.04 -1.51
N GLY A 43 3.09 -2.34 -1.38
CA GLY A 43 4.31 -2.91 -0.82
C GLY A 43 5.54 -2.65 -1.69
N LEU A 44 5.47 -2.95 -2.99
CA LEU A 44 6.57 -2.67 -3.92
C LEU A 44 6.85 -1.17 -4.00
N HIS A 45 5.83 -0.33 -4.03
CA HIS A 45 5.99 1.11 -4.03
C HIS A 45 6.70 1.61 -2.76
N ALA A 46 6.29 1.15 -1.58
CA ALA A 46 6.97 1.47 -0.33
C ALA A 46 8.42 0.98 -0.29
N LEU A 47 8.72 -0.19 -0.87
CA LEU A 47 10.09 -0.70 -0.96
C LEU A 47 10.98 0.15 -1.87
N ILE A 48 10.43 0.71 -2.95
CA ILE A 48 11.16 1.66 -3.81
C ILE A 48 11.54 2.91 -3.00
N HIS A 49 10.59 3.51 -2.28
CA HIS A 49 10.87 4.66 -1.42
C HIS A 49 11.85 4.35 -0.29
N LEU A 50 11.76 3.15 0.30
CA LEU A 50 12.72 2.71 1.30
C LEU A 50 14.13 2.56 0.72
N PHE A 51 14.24 1.96 -0.47
CA PHE A 51 15.52 1.81 -1.17
C PHE A 51 16.13 3.17 -1.53
N ASP A 52 15.33 4.09 -2.06
CA ASP A 52 15.77 5.46 -2.37
C ASP A 52 16.24 6.21 -1.12
N ALA A 53 15.50 6.12 -0.01
CA ALA A 53 15.91 6.73 1.26
C ALA A 53 17.19 6.09 1.82
N ALA A 54 17.34 4.76 1.69
CA ALA A 54 18.51 4.03 2.18
C ALA A 54 19.79 4.30 1.39
N THR A 55 19.66 4.62 0.10
CA THR A 55 20.78 4.94 -0.79
C THR A 55 21.00 6.46 -0.96
N GLY A 56 20.05 7.26 -0.48
CA GLY A 56 20.07 8.72 -0.50
C GLY A 56 20.95 9.34 0.59
N ARG A 57 21.09 10.67 0.53
CA ARG A 57 21.89 11.45 1.48
C ARG A 57 21.15 11.81 2.78
N HIS A 58 19.81 11.76 2.77
CA HIS A 58 18.97 12.28 3.86
C HIS A 58 17.87 11.30 4.27
N ALA A 59 18.27 10.05 4.54
CA ALA A 59 17.35 8.94 4.84
C ALA A 59 16.22 9.30 5.82
N ALA A 60 16.52 9.90 6.97
CA ALA A 60 15.50 10.23 7.98
C ALA A 60 14.48 11.27 7.47
N ALA A 61 14.92 12.27 6.71
CA ALA A 61 14.05 13.29 6.15
C ALA A 61 13.15 12.71 5.04
N ASP A 62 13.73 11.88 4.17
CA ASP A 62 13.01 11.20 3.09
C ASP A 62 11.95 10.25 3.65
N LEU A 63 12.30 9.44 4.64
CA LEU A 63 11.36 8.55 5.34
C LEU A 63 10.23 9.32 6.03
N THR A 64 10.54 10.44 6.69
CA THR A 64 9.54 11.26 7.39
C THR A 64 8.56 11.89 6.40
N ARG A 65 9.06 12.42 5.28
CA ARG A 65 8.24 12.98 4.20
C ARG A 65 7.30 11.94 3.62
N ASP A 66 7.80 10.74 3.37
CA ASP A 66 7.07 9.68 2.66
C ASP A 66 6.17 8.86 3.60
N PHE A 67 6.31 9.02 4.93
CA PHE A 67 5.65 8.19 5.93
C PHE A 67 4.13 8.07 5.71
N VAL A 68 3.43 9.19 5.66
CA VAL A 68 1.97 9.22 5.57
C VAL A 68 1.49 8.83 4.16
N GLY A 69 2.17 9.31 3.11
CA GLY A 69 1.74 9.10 1.72
C GLY A 69 2.04 7.71 1.19
N VAL A 70 3.13 7.08 1.64
CA VAL A 70 3.68 5.85 1.06
C VAL A 70 3.59 4.68 2.03
N PHE A 71 4.15 4.84 3.24
CA PHE A 71 4.30 3.73 4.17
C PHE A 71 2.98 3.38 4.88
N VAL A 72 2.19 4.36 5.31
CA VAL A 72 0.90 4.11 5.98
C VAL A 72 -0.06 3.27 5.10
N PRO A 73 -0.29 3.59 3.80
CA PRO A 73 -1.13 2.76 2.93
C PRO A 73 -0.64 1.31 2.80
N ALA A 74 0.67 1.10 2.66
CA ALA A 74 1.27 -0.23 2.59
C ALA A 74 1.05 -1.03 3.88
N LEU A 75 1.23 -0.38 5.04
CA LEU A 75 1.00 -0.99 6.36
C LEU A 75 -0.48 -1.36 6.57
N ILE A 76 -1.41 -0.51 6.13
CA ILE A 76 -2.85 -0.81 6.18
C ILE A 76 -3.17 -2.04 5.33
N ALA A 77 -2.67 -2.10 4.10
CA ALA A 77 -2.90 -3.25 3.22
C ALA A 77 -2.35 -4.54 3.82
N ALA A 78 -1.12 -4.49 4.36
CA ALA A 78 -0.49 -5.62 5.05
C ALA A 78 -1.29 -6.07 6.29
N TRP A 79 -1.80 -5.11 7.07
CA TRP A 79 -2.63 -5.41 8.24
C TRP A 79 -3.96 -6.09 7.85
N VAL A 80 -4.63 -5.62 6.80
CA VAL A 80 -5.85 -6.26 6.27
C VAL A 80 -5.57 -7.68 5.75
N ALA A 81 -4.39 -7.91 5.18
CA ALA A 81 -3.95 -9.23 4.74
C ALA A 81 -3.50 -10.16 5.87
N TRP A 82 -3.33 -9.63 7.09
CA TRP A 82 -2.84 -10.43 8.20
C TRP A 82 -3.85 -11.54 8.56
N PRO A 83 -3.42 -12.82 8.68
CA PRO A 83 -4.30 -13.92 9.00
C PRO A 83 -4.98 -13.70 10.36
N SER A 84 -6.28 -13.43 10.35
CA SER A 84 -7.09 -13.48 11.57
C SER A 84 -7.43 -14.94 11.85
N ARG A 85 -6.89 -15.54 12.91
CA ARG A 85 -7.27 -16.90 13.33
C ARG A 85 -8.79 -16.92 13.53
N ARG A 86 -9.52 -17.63 12.66
CA ARG A 86 -10.94 -17.92 12.91
C ARG A 86 -10.99 -18.80 14.16
N ARG A 87 -11.61 -18.30 15.23
CA ARG A 87 -11.96 -19.11 16.39
C ARG A 87 -12.97 -20.15 15.88
N SER A 88 -12.54 -21.41 15.76
CA SER A 88 -13.43 -22.51 15.42
C SER A 88 -14.49 -22.58 16.53
N LYS A 89 -15.75 -22.31 16.20
CA LYS A 89 -16.85 -22.75 17.06
C LYS A 89 -16.98 -24.24 16.80
N GLY A 90 -16.59 -25.05 17.79
CA GLY A 90 -16.81 -26.50 17.81
C GLY A 90 -18.29 -26.84 17.88
#